data_AF-A0A4Q5Z8Q7-F1
#
_entry.id   AF-A0A4Q5Z8Q7-F1
#
_cell.length_a   1.000
_cell.length_b   1.000
_cell.length_c   1.000
_cell.angle_alpha   90.00
_cell.angle_beta   90.00
_cell.angle_gamma   90.00
#
_symmetry.space_group_name_H-M   'P 1'
#
loop_
_entity.id
_entity.type
_entity.pdbx_description
1 polymer ?
#
loop_
_entity_poly.entity_id
_entity_poly.type
_entity_poly.pdbx_seq_one_letter_code
_entity_poly.pdbx_strand_id
1 'polypeptide(L)'
;MSNKVTMDRIVDRLRTIQNEGGNPILIIDEGENMEISLMKMIKGLYDVLKDHCAIVLIGTQRMVNRMLNLNDKGFGSGRNRNSLPELYRRFKAYHRAITPIDKKRDFAPFFKKYIPAEKGLQKLLCDLCENYGELHDYLAPALKEADKRGQPLTEDAFRIMHNIQTH
;
A
#
# COMPACT_ATOMS: atom_id res chain seq x y z
N MET A 1 19.64 -18.29 -17.45
CA MET A 1 20.81 -17.42 -17.15
C MET A 1 20.45 -15.94 -16.87
N SER A 2 19.19 -15.49 -16.99
CA SER A 2 18.83 -14.06 -16.87
C SER A 2 18.64 -13.53 -15.42
N ASN A 3 17.92 -14.25 -14.54
CA ASN A 3 17.52 -13.70 -13.23
C ASN A 3 18.64 -13.56 -12.18
N LYS A 4 19.71 -14.37 -12.29
CA LYS A 4 20.81 -14.36 -11.30
C LYS A 4 21.65 -13.09 -11.41
N VAL A 5 21.98 -12.69 -12.65
CA VAL A 5 22.77 -11.48 -12.93
C VAL A 5 22.05 -10.22 -12.44
N THR A 6 20.73 -10.15 -12.60
CA THR A 6 19.93 -9.01 -12.12
C THR A 6 19.90 -8.95 -10.59
N MET A 7 19.78 -10.09 -9.92
CA MET A 7 19.77 -10.16 -8.46
C MET A 7 21.12 -9.76 -7.85
N ASP A 8 22.23 -10.24 -8.41
CA ASP A 8 23.57 -9.89 -7.95
C ASP A 8 23.81 -8.37 -8.07
N ARG A 9 23.37 -7.75 -9.18
CA ARG A 9 23.45 -6.28 -9.35
C ARG A 9 22.63 -5.50 -8.33
N ILE A 10 21.43 -5.96 -7.99
CA ILE A 10 20.60 -5.33 -6.95
C ILE A 10 21.32 -5.41 -5.60
N VAL A 11 21.85 -6.59 -5.27
CA VAL A 11 22.58 -6.81 -4.02
C VAL A 11 23.81 -5.91 -3.93
N ASP A 12 24.63 -5.87 -4.99
CA ASP A 12 25.84 -5.06 -5.03
C ASP A 12 25.50 -3.58 -4.88
N ARG A 13 24.46 -3.10 -5.57
CA ARG A 13 24.04 -1.69 -5.46
C ARG A 13 23.60 -1.34 -4.04
N LEU A 14 22.81 -2.18 -3.40
CA LEU A 14 22.33 -1.93 -2.03
C LEU A 14 23.48 -1.95 -1.02
N ARG A 15 24.46 -2.85 -1.19
CA ARG A 15 25.68 -2.87 -0.37
C ARG A 15 26.54 -1.63 -0.58
N THR A 16 26.70 -1.17 -1.81
CA THR A 16 27.42 0.08 -2.10
C THR A 16 26.77 1.27 -1.39
N ILE A 17 25.44 1.41 -1.46
CA ILE A 17 24.71 2.48 -0.76
C ILE A 17 24.98 2.43 0.74
N GLN A 18 24.98 1.24 1.34
CA GLN A 18 25.30 1.09 2.76
C GLN A 18 26.76 1.45 3.08
N ASN A 19 27.72 0.99 2.26
CA ASN A 19 29.15 1.27 2.44
C ASN A 19 29.47 2.76 2.32
N GLU A 20 28.69 3.50 1.53
CA GLU A 20 28.74 4.96 1.41
C GLU A 20 28.07 5.69 2.61
N GLY A 21 27.60 4.95 3.63
CA GLY A 21 26.97 5.49 4.83
C GLY A 21 25.45 5.61 4.75
N GLY A 22 24.81 5.12 3.68
CA GLY A 22 23.37 5.11 3.52
C GLY A 22 22.66 4.00 4.31
N ASN A 23 21.34 4.12 4.45
CA ASN A 23 20.47 3.11 5.07
C ASN A 23 19.44 2.64 4.04
N PRO A 24 19.80 1.71 3.14
CA PRO A 24 18.92 1.32 2.05
C PRO A 24 17.69 0.56 2.55
N ILE A 25 16.55 0.83 1.91
CA ILE A 25 15.27 0.16 2.17
C ILE A 25 14.69 -0.29 0.83
N LEU A 26 14.38 -1.58 0.72
CA LEU A 26 13.64 -2.16 -0.41
C LEU A 26 12.17 -2.33 -0.03
N ILE A 27 11.31 -1.51 -0.62
CA ILE A 27 9.86 -1.57 -0.42
C ILE A 27 9.23 -2.27 -1.62
N ILE A 28 8.42 -3.28 -1.35
CA ILE A 28 7.62 -4.00 -2.35
C ILE A 28 6.17 -3.82 -1.95
N ASP A 29 5.45 -3.05 -2.75
CA ASP A 29 4.02 -2.80 -2.57
C ASP A 29 3.17 -3.80 -3.38
N GLU A 30 1.88 -3.85 -3.08
CA GLU A 30 0.91 -4.78 -3.70
C GLU A 30 1.35 -6.24 -3.66
N GLY A 31 1.92 -6.67 -2.53
CA GLY A 31 2.53 -7.99 -2.39
C GLY A 31 1.59 -9.17 -2.66
N GLU A 32 0.27 -8.98 -2.60
CA GLU A 32 -0.73 -9.97 -3.00
C GLU A 32 -0.72 -10.29 -4.51
N ASN A 33 -0.21 -9.38 -5.34
CA ASN A 33 -0.12 -9.56 -6.79
C ASN A 33 1.15 -10.31 -7.20
N MET A 34 2.09 -10.54 -6.28
CA MET A 34 3.35 -11.22 -6.59
C MET A 34 3.17 -12.70 -6.94
N GLU A 35 3.83 -13.12 -8.01
CA GLU A 35 4.01 -14.54 -8.31
C GLU A 35 4.87 -15.25 -7.25
N ILE A 36 4.70 -16.58 -7.13
CA ILE A 36 5.48 -17.43 -6.22
C ILE A 36 6.99 -17.35 -6.54
N SER A 37 7.35 -17.19 -7.82
CA SER A 37 8.72 -17.01 -8.30
C SER A 37 9.40 -15.79 -7.66
N LEU A 38 8.69 -14.66 -7.62
CA LEU A 38 9.14 -13.41 -7.02
C LEU A 38 9.24 -13.53 -5.48
N MET A 39 8.25 -14.16 -4.83
CA MET A 39 8.32 -14.43 -3.39
C MET A 39 9.55 -15.25 -3.00
N LYS A 40 9.90 -16.28 -3.78
CA LYS A 40 11.14 -17.05 -3.56
C LYS A 40 12.40 -16.22 -3.76
N MET A 41 12.39 -15.31 -4.74
CA MET A 41 13.50 -14.40 -4.99
C MET A 41 13.70 -13.45 -3.79
N ILE A 42 12.62 -12.90 -3.25
CA ILE A 42 12.65 -12.05 -2.04
C ILE A 42 13.25 -12.80 -0.84
N LYS A 43 12.95 -14.10 -0.69
CA LYS A 43 13.58 -14.92 0.35
C LYS A 43 15.11 -14.93 0.18
N GLY A 44 15.58 -15.15 -1.05
CA GLY A 44 17.00 -15.12 -1.38
C GLY A 44 17.63 -13.75 -1.11
N LEU A 45 16.97 -12.66 -1.52
CA LEU A 45 17.40 -11.30 -1.22
C LEU A 45 17.51 -11.05 0.29
N TYR A 46 16.50 -11.44 1.06
CA TYR A 46 16.53 -11.31 2.51
C TYR A 46 17.73 -12.02 3.12
N ASP A 47 18.01 -13.24 2.69
CA ASP A 47 19.14 -14.03 3.22
C ASP A 47 20.50 -13.38 2.92
N VAL A 48 20.63 -12.71 1.76
CA VAL A 48 21.88 -12.08 1.31
C VAL A 48 22.06 -10.65 1.84
N LEU A 49 20.95 -9.93 2.04
CA LEU A 49 20.90 -8.51 2.43
C LEU A 49 20.58 -8.29 3.90
N LYS A 50 20.41 -9.37 4.68
CA LYS A 50 20.32 -9.27 6.13
C LYS A 50 21.50 -8.44 6.64
N ASP A 51 21.21 -7.46 7.49
CA ASP A 51 22.16 -6.47 8.05
C ASP A 51 22.68 -5.42 7.06
N HIS A 52 22.28 -5.47 5.78
CA HIS A 52 22.66 -4.51 4.74
C HIS A 52 21.52 -3.60 4.27
N CYS A 53 20.31 -4.14 4.19
CA CYS A 53 19.14 -3.42 3.67
C CYS A 53 17.87 -3.87 4.41
N ALA A 54 17.02 -2.91 4.77
CA ALA A 54 15.70 -3.24 5.29
C ALA A 54 14.78 -3.66 4.13
N ILE A 55 14.09 -4.79 4.26
CA ILE A 55 13.12 -5.24 3.26
C ILE A 55 11.71 -5.10 3.86
N VAL A 56 10.85 -4.35 3.17
CA VAL A 56 9.46 -4.09 3.58
C VAL A 56 8.53 -4.65 2.52
N LEU A 57 7.64 -5.54 2.93
CA LEU A 57 6.56 -6.07 2.09
C LEU A 57 5.24 -5.45 2.55
N ILE A 58 4.58 -4.74 1.65
CA ILE A 58 3.24 -4.17 1.86
C ILE A 58 2.28 -4.97 1.00
N GLY A 59 1.11 -5.28 1.56
CA GLY A 59 0.08 -5.99 0.84
C GLY A 59 -1.04 -6.43 1.77
N THR A 60 -2.04 -7.08 1.19
CA THR A 60 -3.21 -7.53 1.93
C THR A 60 -2.97 -8.84 2.69
N GLN A 61 -3.92 -9.20 3.56
CA GLN A 61 -3.92 -10.51 4.24
C GLN A 61 -3.86 -11.70 3.26
N ARG A 62 -4.26 -11.51 1.99
CA ARG A 62 -4.14 -12.54 0.94
C ARG A 62 -2.69 -12.96 0.71
N MET A 63 -1.75 -12.02 0.77
CA MET A 63 -0.31 -12.31 0.66
C MET A 63 0.15 -13.22 1.80
N VAL A 64 -0.21 -12.87 3.03
CA VAL A 64 0.15 -13.65 4.23
C VAL A 64 -0.44 -15.05 4.16
N ASN A 65 -1.70 -15.18 3.76
CA ASN A 65 -2.37 -16.47 3.61
C ASN A 65 -1.69 -17.34 2.54
N ARG A 66 -1.24 -16.73 1.44
CA ARG A 66 -0.45 -17.41 0.39
C ARG A 66 0.90 -17.88 0.92
N MET A 67 1.59 -17.05 1.72
CA MET A 67 2.89 -17.45 2.32
C MET A 67 2.75 -18.59 3.33
N LEU A 68 1.63 -18.65 4.05
CA LEU A 68 1.31 -19.68 5.03
C LEU A 68 0.65 -20.94 4.42
N ASN A 69 0.40 -20.95 3.11
CA ASN A 69 -0.33 -22.02 2.40
C ASN A 69 -1.74 -22.30 2.98
N LEU A 70 -2.43 -21.30 3.52
CA LEU A 70 -3.70 -21.49 4.24
C LEU A 70 -4.92 -21.70 3.33
N ASN A 71 -4.80 -21.39 2.03
CA ASN A 71 -5.91 -21.48 1.06
C ASN A 71 -5.83 -22.67 0.09
N ASP A 72 -4.76 -23.48 0.14
CA ASP A 72 -4.59 -24.63 -0.76
C ASP A 72 -5.33 -25.87 -0.24
N LYS A 73 -6.64 -25.94 -0.51
CA LYS A 73 -7.38 -27.20 -0.47
C LYS A 73 -7.15 -27.99 -1.78
N GLY A 74 -5.95 -28.54 -1.95
CA GLY A 74 -5.68 -29.59 -2.93
C GLY A 74 -4.66 -29.27 -4.03
N PHE A 75 -3.84 -30.31 -4.31
CA PHE A 75 -3.00 -30.54 -5.50
C PHE A 75 -1.69 -29.77 -5.68
N GLY A 76 -0.56 -30.50 -5.57
CA GLY A 76 0.73 -30.11 -6.15
C GLY A 76 1.99 -30.61 -5.44
N SER A 77 2.33 -31.90 -5.60
CA SER A 77 3.66 -32.54 -5.49
C SER A 77 4.79 -31.84 -4.70
N GLY A 78 5.05 -32.35 -3.49
CA GLY A 78 6.34 -32.93 -3.09
C GLY A 78 7.65 -32.12 -2.99
N ARG A 79 7.82 -30.93 -3.59
CA ARG A 79 9.12 -30.22 -3.58
C ARG A 79 9.08 -28.70 -3.33
N ASN A 80 7.93 -28.05 -3.48
CA ASN A 80 7.80 -26.58 -3.35
C ASN A 80 7.18 -26.08 -2.04
N ARG A 81 6.72 -26.98 -1.16
CA ARG A 81 5.95 -26.65 0.06
C ARG A 81 6.70 -25.80 1.10
N ASN A 82 8.03 -25.79 1.11
CA ASN A 82 8.78 -25.24 2.24
C ASN A 82 9.24 -23.78 2.05
N SER A 83 9.36 -23.32 0.80
CA SER A 83 9.99 -22.01 0.50
C SER A 83 9.17 -20.78 0.92
N LEU A 84 7.84 -20.85 0.83
CA LEU A 84 6.95 -19.74 1.19
C LEU A 84 6.74 -19.62 2.72
N PRO A 85 6.53 -20.71 3.47
CA PRO A 85 6.57 -20.64 4.93
C PRO A 85 7.93 -20.16 5.47
N GLU A 86 9.02 -20.53 4.80
CA GLU A 86 10.36 -20.00 5.11
C GLU A 86 10.45 -18.49 4.91
N LEU A 87 9.89 -17.96 3.82
CA LEU A 87 9.79 -16.53 3.61
C LEU A 87 9.02 -15.87 4.76
N TYR A 88 7.82 -16.38 5.10
CA TYR A 88 7.02 -15.82 6.20
C TYR A 88 7.80 -15.76 7.53
N ARG A 89 8.60 -16.78 7.86
CA ARG A 89 9.42 -16.79 9.09
C ARG A 89 10.38 -15.61 9.20
N ARG A 90 10.89 -15.08 8.08
CA ARG A 90 11.80 -13.91 8.05
C ARG A 90 11.11 -12.60 8.40
N PHE A 91 9.81 -12.53 8.13
CA PHE A 91 8.98 -11.35 8.39
C PHE A 91 8.10 -11.50 9.64
N LYS A 92 7.91 -12.71 10.18
CA LYS A 92 6.95 -13.01 11.26
C LYS A 92 7.06 -12.09 12.47
N ALA A 93 8.27 -11.83 12.96
CA ALA A 93 8.48 -10.97 14.14
C ALA A 93 8.13 -9.48 13.87
N TYR A 94 8.26 -9.05 12.62
CA TYR A 94 8.06 -7.67 12.17
C TYR A 94 6.75 -7.48 11.40
N HIS A 95 5.92 -8.51 11.29
CA HIS A 95 4.61 -8.40 10.68
C HIS A 95 3.74 -7.45 11.51
N ARG A 96 3.19 -6.44 10.86
CA ARG A 96 2.28 -5.46 11.46
C ARG A 96 1.05 -5.33 10.57
N ALA A 97 -0.13 -5.46 11.17
CA ALA A 97 -1.37 -5.08 10.53
C ALA A 97 -1.56 -3.58 10.72
N ILE A 98 -1.85 -2.87 9.64
CA ILE A 98 -2.21 -1.45 9.70
C ILE A 98 -3.66 -1.37 10.18
N THR A 99 -3.94 -0.44 11.10
CA THR A 99 -5.30 -0.19 11.55
C THR A 99 -6.16 0.26 10.36
N PRO A 100 -7.38 -0.28 10.20
CA PRO A 100 -8.31 0.22 9.20
C PRO A 100 -8.55 1.73 9.35
N ILE A 101 -8.86 2.39 8.23
CA ILE A 101 -9.17 3.82 8.22
C ILE A 101 -10.40 4.08 9.08
N ASP A 102 -10.27 5.02 10.02
CA ASP A 102 -11.40 5.66 10.68
C ASP A 102 -11.69 6.96 9.96
N LYS A 103 -12.67 6.94 9.03
CA LYS A 103 -12.99 8.07 8.16
C LYS A 103 -13.22 9.37 8.93
N LYS A 104 -13.79 9.32 10.14
CA LYS A 104 -14.05 10.53 10.95
C LYS A 104 -12.76 11.12 11.51
N ARG A 105 -11.84 10.29 11.98
CA ARG A 105 -10.55 10.73 12.54
C ARG A 105 -9.55 11.07 11.44
N ASP A 106 -9.45 10.18 10.46
CA ASP A 106 -8.38 10.14 9.47
C ASP A 106 -8.62 11.14 8.33
N PHE A 107 -9.88 11.44 7.98
CA PHE A 107 -10.17 12.51 7.01
C PHE A 107 -10.19 13.91 7.64
N ALA A 108 -10.29 14.02 8.96
CA ALA A 108 -10.41 15.30 9.67
C ALA A 108 -9.32 16.33 9.33
N PRO A 109 -8.03 15.97 9.16
CA PRO A 109 -6.99 16.93 8.79
C PRO A 109 -7.27 17.58 7.42
N PHE A 110 -7.77 16.82 6.45
CA PHE A 110 -8.12 17.31 5.13
C PHE A 110 -9.34 18.23 5.20
N PHE A 111 -10.35 17.84 5.96
CA PHE A 111 -11.55 18.65 6.15
C PHE A 111 -11.25 19.99 6.82
N LYS A 112 -10.42 19.98 7.88
CA LYS A 112 -9.99 21.20 8.56
C LYS A 112 -9.22 22.14 7.63
N LYS A 113 -8.40 21.58 6.74
CA LYS A 113 -7.57 22.35 5.82
C LYS A 113 -8.38 22.94 4.65
N TYR A 114 -9.28 22.16 4.07
CA TYR A 114 -9.87 22.49 2.77
C TYR A 114 -11.34 22.90 2.82
N ILE A 115 -12.13 22.36 3.75
CA ILE A 115 -13.58 22.58 3.83
C ILE A 115 -14.07 22.73 5.28
N PRO A 116 -13.43 23.57 6.14
CA PRO A 116 -13.64 23.55 7.59
C PRO A 116 -15.09 23.87 8.01
N ALA A 117 -15.78 24.74 7.26
CA ALA A 117 -17.15 25.17 7.53
C ALA A 117 -18.22 24.21 6.98
N GLU A 118 -17.88 23.37 6.00
CA GLU A 118 -18.86 22.55 5.26
C GLU A 118 -19.12 21.20 5.95
N LYS A 119 -19.85 21.22 7.07
CA LYS A 119 -20.13 19.99 7.84
C LYS A 119 -20.94 18.95 7.07
N GLY A 120 -21.86 19.39 6.23
CA GLY A 120 -22.65 18.50 5.39
C GLY A 120 -21.79 17.80 4.32
N LEU A 121 -20.91 18.55 3.64
CA LEU A 121 -19.93 17.98 2.70
C LEU A 121 -18.95 17.02 3.39
N GLN A 122 -18.46 17.35 4.59
CA GLN A 122 -17.60 16.45 5.38
C GLN A 122 -18.30 15.11 5.66
N LYS A 123 -19.58 15.16 6.04
CA LYS A 123 -20.39 13.95 6.27
C LYS A 123 -20.59 13.18 4.96
N LEU A 124 -20.95 13.87 3.88
CA LEU A 124 -21.13 13.27 2.56
C LEU A 124 -19.86 12.54 2.10
N LEU A 125 -18.69 13.15 2.25
CA LEU A 125 -17.41 12.52 1.88
C LEU A 125 -17.08 11.30 2.74
N CYS A 126 -17.40 11.32 4.04
CA CYS A 126 -17.29 10.14 4.90
C CYS A 126 -18.23 9.00 4.47
N ASP A 127 -19.41 9.33 3.94
CA ASP A 127 -20.40 8.35 3.49
C ASP A 127 -20.03 7.78 2.10
N LEU A 128 -19.44 8.61 1.23
CA LEU A 128 -19.08 8.22 -0.15
C LEU A 128 -17.74 7.48 -0.27
N CYS A 129 -16.73 7.91 0.49
CA CYS A 129 -15.36 7.44 0.31
C CYS A 129 -15.03 6.35 1.33
N GLU A 130 -14.30 5.32 0.91
CA GLU A 130 -13.80 4.25 1.77
C GLU A 130 -12.34 4.43 2.17
N ASN A 131 -11.57 5.20 1.40
CA ASN A 131 -10.14 5.40 1.60
C ASN A 131 -9.65 6.78 1.14
N TYR A 132 -8.36 7.07 1.37
CA TYR A 132 -7.75 8.34 0.98
C TYR A 132 -7.67 8.56 -0.53
N GLY A 133 -7.57 7.50 -1.33
CA GLY A 133 -7.55 7.58 -2.79
C GLY A 133 -8.90 8.10 -3.30
N GLU A 134 -9.98 7.48 -2.86
CA GLU A 134 -11.34 7.93 -3.19
C GLU A 134 -11.60 9.36 -2.69
N LEU A 135 -11.20 9.67 -1.45
CA LEU A 135 -11.32 11.03 -0.92
C LEU A 135 -10.60 12.04 -1.83
N HIS A 136 -9.38 11.72 -2.26
CA HIS A 136 -8.61 12.57 -3.17
C HIS A 136 -9.32 12.73 -4.51
N ASP A 137 -9.79 11.63 -5.10
CA ASP A 137 -10.41 11.62 -6.43
C ASP A 137 -11.72 12.42 -6.46
N TYR A 138 -12.46 12.45 -5.35
CA TYR A 138 -13.64 13.29 -5.21
C TYR A 138 -13.31 14.74 -4.87
N LEU A 139 -12.47 14.97 -3.87
CA LEU A 139 -12.28 16.30 -3.26
C LEU A 139 -11.31 17.17 -4.07
N ALA A 140 -10.23 16.63 -4.61
CA ALA A 140 -9.21 17.44 -5.29
C ALA A 140 -9.73 18.11 -6.57
N PRO A 141 -10.50 17.45 -7.45
CA PRO A 141 -11.11 18.11 -8.60
C PRO A 141 -12.11 19.20 -8.20
N ALA A 142 -12.88 18.95 -7.13
CA ALA A 142 -13.88 19.89 -6.63
C ALA A 142 -13.24 21.17 -6.08
N LEU A 143 -12.15 21.03 -5.32
CA LEU A 143 -11.34 22.16 -4.85
C LEU A 143 -10.76 22.97 -6.01
N LYS A 144 -10.24 22.29 -7.04
CA LYS A 144 -9.68 22.95 -8.23
C LYS A 144 -10.73 23.74 -8.99
N GLU A 145 -11.95 23.22 -9.10
CA GLU A 145 -13.04 23.91 -9.78
C GLU A 145 -13.57 25.11 -8.99
N ALA A 146 -13.69 24.97 -7.66
CA ALA A 146 -14.05 26.06 -6.77
C ALA A 146 -13.03 27.22 -6.85
N ASP A 147 -11.74 26.88 -6.83
CA ASP A 147 -10.64 27.84 -6.97
C ASP A 147 -10.69 28.59 -8.32
N LYS A 148 -10.92 27.89 -9.44
CA LYS A 148 -11.12 28.53 -10.75
C LYS A 148 -12.27 29.53 -10.78
N ARG A 149 -13.32 29.29 -9.99
CA ARG A 149 -14.50 30.17 -9.89
C ARG A 149 -14.31 31.28 -8.86
N GLY A 150 -13.23 31.27 -8.08
CA GLY A 150 -13.02 32.18 -6.96
C GLY A 150 -14.08 32.03 -5.87
N GLN A 151 -14.71 30.87 -5.76
CA GLN A 151 -15.79 30.60 -4.81
C GLN A 151 -15.38 29.49 -3.84
N PRO A 152 -15.85 29.52 -2.58
CA PRO A 152 -15.63 28.42 -1.67
C PRO A 152 -16.35 27.15 -2.17
N LEU A 153 -15.74 25.99 -1.95
CA LEU A 153 -16.40 24.71 -2.23
C LEU A 153 -17.52 24.48 -1.20
N THR A 154 -18.75 24.28 -1.68
CA THR A 154 -19.92 23.93 -0.85
C THR A 154 -20.42 22.52 -1.16
N GLU A 155 -21.24 21.96 -0.27
CA GLU A 155 -21.90 20.67 -0.54
C GLU A 155 -22.71 20.66 -1.85
N ASP A 156 -23.50 21.70 -2.12
CA ASP A 156 -24.33 21.77 -3.32
C ASP A 156 -23.48 21.80 -4.59
N ALA A 157 -22.43 22.63 -4.60
CA ALA A 157 -21.50 22.70 -5.72
C ALA A 157 -20.82 21.35 -5.97
N PHE A 158 -20.45 20.65 -4.89
CA PHE A 158 -19.87 19.31 -4.96
C PHE A 158 -20.86 18.29 -5.54
N ARG A 159 -22.11 18.27 -5.07
CA ARG A 159 -23.16 17.37 -5.57
C ARG A 159 -23.46 17.59 -7.04
N ILE A 160 -23.54 18.84 -7.48
CA ILE A 160 -23.73 19.19 -8.89
C ILE A 160 -22.56 18.70 -9.74
N MET A 161 -21.32 18.92 -9.29
CA MET A 161 -20.13 18.51 -10.04
C MET A 161 -20.04 17.00 -10.23
N HIS A 162 -20.44 16.23 -9.22
CA HIS A 162 -20.36 14.76 -9.22
C HIS A 162 -21.69 14.07 -9.56
N ASN A 163 -22.71 14.83 -9.98
CA ASN A 163 -24.05 14.32 -10.31
C ASN A 163 -24.66 13.42 -9.21
N ILE A 164 -24.49 13.82 -7.95
CA ILE A 164 -25.01 13.12 -6.77
C ILE A 164 -26.40 13.67 -6.48
N GLN A 165 -27.43 12.82 -6.45
CA GLN A 165 -28.81 13.25 -6.20
C GLN A 165 -28.94 13.99 -4.86
N THR A 166 -29.68 15.09 -4.88
CA THR A 166 -30.15 15.84 -3.70
C THR A 166 -31.42 15.17 -3.17
N HIS A 167 -31.40 14.70 -1.92
CA HIS A 167 -32.60 14.28 -1.20
C HIS A 167 -33.07 15.40 -0.28
#